data_AF-A0A7S3JSC2-F1
#
_entry.id   AF-A0A7S3JSC2-F1
#
_cell.length_a   1.000
_cell.length_b   1.000
_cell.length_c   1.000
_cell.angle_alpha   90.00
_cell.angle_beta   90.00
_cell.angle_gamma   90.00
#
_symmetry.space_group_name_H-M   'P 1'
#
loop_
_entity.id
_entity.type
_entity.pdbx_description
1 polymer ?
#
loop_
_entity_poly.entity_id
_entity_poly.type
_entity_poly.pdbx_seq_one_letter_code
_entity_poly.pdbx_strand_id
1 'polypeptide(L)'
;MPWEEECVLYTAFCAVQDITPAMGPTTFIPRSHTKNVHDTFFHNGQQTKNEFLRHAHAQGAYLGAGDIVVFDSRGLHAGGANLFDGGSTRVLFYFSFTCPAALKNSPLRSGHQGDMASMRPSYAAKPITLNQITASCLSPYKEHIYDPFRGQGDGLGPDGAIISAKRQKRWRERNAPPGSL
;
A
#
# COMPACT_ATOMS: atom_id res chain seq x y z
N MET A 1 2.70 6.66 -12.50
CA MET A 1 2.77 6.08 -13.86
C MET A 1 2.12 7.03 -14.84
N PRO A 2 2.64 7.17 -16.08
CA PRO A 2 1.92 7.86 -17.15
C PRO A 2 0.58 7.18 -17.41
N TRP A 3 -0.38 7.93 -17.94
CA TRP A 3 -1.67 7.37 -18.32
C TRP A 3 -1.61 6.75 -19.71
N GLU A 4 -2.23 5.58 -19.87
CA GLU A 4 -2.37 4.82 -21.11
C GLU A 4 -3.85 4.43 -21.27
N GLU A 5 -4.34 4.17 -22.48
CA GLU A 5 -5.73 3.71 -22.66
C GLU A 5 -5.94 2.36 -21.97
N GLU A 6 -5.03 1.42 -22.22
CA GLU A 6 -5.07 0.08 -21.64
C GLU A 6 -4.50 0.08 -20.21
N CYS A 7 -5.07 -0.79 -19.35
CA CYS A 7 -4.48 -1.04 -18.04
C CYS A 7 -3.13 -1.75 -18.21
N VAL A 8 -2.05 -1.11 -17.75
CA VAL A 8 -0.69 -1.68 -17.87
C VAL A 8 -0.35 -2.59 -16.69
N LEU A 9 -0.86 -2.26 -15.49
CA LEU A 9 -0.54 -2.94 -14.25
C LEU A 9 -1.80 -3.09 -13.40
N TYR A 10 -2.09 -4.34 -13.03
CA TYR A 10 -3.08 -4.67 -12.03
C TYR A 10 -2.38 -4.99 -10.72
N THR A 11 -2.97 -4.57 -9.62
CA THR A 11 -2.53 -4.94 -8.27
C THR A 11 -3.63 -5.72 -7.58
N ALA A 12 -3.24 -6.78 -6.88
CA ALA A 12 -4.11 -7.57 -6.03
C ALA A 12 -3.71 -7.38 -4.57
N PHE A 13 -4.65 -7.01 -3.70
CA PHE A 13 -4.48 -7.05 -2.25
C PHE A 13 -5.23 -8.26 -1.71
N CYS A 14 -4.49 -9.23 -1.17
CA CYS A 14 -5.01 -10.37 -0.44
C CYS A 14 -5.01 -10.07 1.05
N ALA A 15 -6.17 -10.16 1.68
CA ALA A 15 -6.31 -10.05 3.12
C ALA A 15 -5.88 -11.36 3.78
N VAL A 16 -4.89 -11.33 4.68
CA VAL A 16 -4.42 -12.53 5.40
C VAL A 16 -5.12 -12.72 6.75
N GLN A 17 -6.02 -11.80 7.08
CA GLN A 17 -6.85 -11.74 8.27
C GLN A 17 -8.12 -10.97 7.91
N ASP A 18 -9.17 -11.05 8.72
CA ASP A 18 -10.34 -10.19 8.55
C ASP A 18 -9.97 -8.71 8.75
N ILE A 19 -10.39 -7.85 7.82
CA ILE A 19 -10.16 -6.41 7.87
C ILE A 19 -11.43 -5.71 8.33
N THR A 20 -11.43 -5.28 9.59
CA THR A 20 -12.56 -4.54 10.17
C THR A 20 -12.48 -3.04 9.83
N PRO A 21 -13.59 -2.29 9.97
CA PRO A 21 -13.56 -0.84 9.79
C PRO A 21 -12.54 -0.11 10.68
N ALA A 22 -12.37 -0.57 11.92
CA ALA A 22 -11.48 0.06 12.89
C ALA A 22 -9.99 -0.15 12.59
N MET A 23 -9.63 -1.17 11.80
CA MET A 23 -8.26 -1.43 11.34
C MET A 23 -7.79 -0.49 10.23
N GLY A 24 -8.67 0.40 9.74
CA GLY A 24 -8.40 1.31 8.64
C GLY A 24 -8.31 0.55 7.31
N PRO A 25 -9.41 0.04 6.74
CA PRO A 25 -9.41 -0.68 5.47
C PRO A 25 -8.84 0.18 4.33
N THR A 26 -8.47 -0.46 3.22
CA THR A 26 -8.09 0.30 2.02
C THR A 26 -9.34 0.93 1.43
N THR A 27 -9.31 2.23 1.26
CA THR A 27 -10.35 3.00 0.59
C THR A 27 -9.93 3.24 -0.85
N PHE A 28 -10.84 2.98 -1.78
CA PHE A 28 -10.67 3.21 -3.21
C PHE A 28 -11.58 4.35 -3.67
N ILE A 29 -11.14 5.11 -4.65
CA ILE A 29 -12.01 6.03 -5.41
C ILE A 29 -12.32 5.34 -6.75
N PRO A 30 -13.50 4.73 -6.92
CA PRO A 30 -13.84 4.05 -8.17
C PRO A 30 -13.74 4.98 -9.38
N ARG A 31 -13.33 4.43 -10.53
CA ARG A 31 -13.13 5.15 -11.81
C ARG A 31 -12.06 6.25 -11.82
N SER A 32 -11.25 6.37 -10.76
CA SER A 32 -10.14 7.33 -10.72
C SER A 32 -8.93 6.95 -11.58
N HIS A 33 -8.90 5.76 -12.17
CA HIS A 33 -7.88 5.33 -13.14
C HIS A 33 -8.06 5.95 -14.54
N THR A 34 -9.17 6.64 -14.78
CA THR A 34 -9.51 7.24 -16.08
C THR A 34 -8.60 8.43 -16.42
N LYS A 35 -8.46 8.73 -17.73
CA LYS A 35 -7.62 9.82 -18.22
C LYS A 35 -7.94 11.15 -17.56
N ASN A 36 -9.23 11.48 -17.51
CA ASN A 36 -9.69 12.76 -16.99
C ASN A 36 -9.29 12.97 -15.52
N VAL A 37 -9.42 11.93 -14.69
CA VAL A 37 -9.03 12.00 -13.27
C VAL A 37 -7.50 12.04 -13.13
N HIS A 38 -6.77 11.31 -13.97
CA HIS A 38 -5.31 11.37 -13.99
C HIS A 38 -4.82 12.78 -14.32
N ASP A 39 -5.34 13.41 -15.38
CA ASP A 39 -5.01 14.78 -15.75
C ASP A 39 -5.35 15.77 -14.62
N THR A 40 -6.54 15.62 -14.03
CA THR A 40 -6.99 16.44 -12.90
C THR A 40 -6.05 16.30 -11.70
N PHE A 41 -5.66 15.08 -11.35
CA PHE A 41 -4.95 14.81 -10.10
C PHE A 41 -3.43 14.95 -10.19
N PHE A 42 -2.82 14.69 -11.35
CA PHE A 42 -1.36 14.71 -11.51
C PHE A 42 -0.83 15.97 -12.20
N HIS A 43 -1.63 16.65 -13.01
CA HIS A 43 -1.20 17.84 -13.77
C HIS A 43 -1.72 19.18 -13.24
N ASN A 44 -2.55 19.18 -12.19
CA ASN A 44 -3.06 20.41 -11.57
C ASN A 44 -2.49 20.68 -10.16
N GLY A 45 -2.73 21.90 -9.67
CA GLY A 45 -2.34 22.37 -8.34
C GLY A 45 -3.09 21.68 -7.19
N GLN A 46 -2.56 21.82 -5.98
CA GLN A 46 -3.11 21.16 -4.78
C GLN A 46 -4.56 21.51 -4.46
N GLN A 47 -4.99 22.74 -4.77
CA GLN A 47 -6.38 23.17 -4.56
C GLN A 47 -7.36 22.31 -5.38
N THR A 48 -7.07 22.09 -6.67
CA THR A 48 -7.87 21.23 -7.56
C THR A 48 -7.93 19.79 -7.06
N LYS A 49 -6.79 19.26 -6.57
CA LYS A 49 -6.74 17.89 -6.01
C LYS A 49 -7.63 17.75 -4.78
N ASN A 50 -7.54 18.70 -3.85
CA ASN A 50 -8.34 18.69 -2.63
C ASN A 50 -9.83 18.81 -2.94
N GLU A 51 -10.20 19.66 -3.91
CA GLU A 51 -11.59 19.82 -4.31
C GLU A 51 -12.16 18.55 -4.95
N PHE A 52 -11.39 17.91 -5.85
CA PHE A 52 -11.77 16.60 -6.37
C PHE A 52 -11.98 15.57 -5.24
N LEU A 53 -11.06 15.49 -4.28
CA LEU A 53 -11.15 14.53 -3.18
C LEU A 53 -12.33 14.77 -2.23
N ARG A 54 -12.77 16.03 -2.05
CA ARG A 54 -13.95 16.36 -1.22
C ARG A 54 -15.25 15.83 -1.81
N HIS A 55 -15.32 15.68 -3.12
CA HIS A 55 -16.53 15.24 -3.84
C HIS A 55 -16.41 13.82 -4.40
N ALA A 56 -15.23 13.23 -4.34
CA ALA A 56 -15.00 11.87 -4.78
C ALA A 56 -15.80 10.86 -3.94
N HIS A 57 -16.49 9.95 -4.61
CA HIS A 57 -17.08 8.79 -3.96
C HIS A 57 -15.98 7.82 -3.55
N ALA A 58 -15.78 7.65 -2.24
CA ALA A 58 -14.77 6.78 -1.68
C ALA A 58 -15.41 5.51 -1.10
N GLN A 59 -14.89 4.34 -1.44
CA GLN A 59 -15.41 3.04 -1.03
C GLN A 59 -14.35 2.27 -0.23
N GLY A 60 -14.65 1.93 1.02
CA GLY A 60 -13.82 1.04 1.83
C GLY A 60 -13.93 -0.41 1.38
N ALA A 61 -12.79 -1.11 1.31
CA ALA A 61 -12.71 -2.55 1.08
C ALA A 61 -12.62 -3.28 2.43
N TYR A 62 -13.77 -3.76 2.89
CA TYR A 62 -13.89 -4.65 4.06
C TYR A 62 -13.75 -6.08 3.56
N LEU A 63 -12.61 -6.70 3.85
CA LEU A 63 -12.20 -7.99 3.30
C LEU A 63 -12.14 -9.03 4.41
N GLY A 64 -12.70 -10.22 4.17
CA GLY A 64 -12.45 -11.38 5.01
C GLY A 64 -11.07 -11.98 4.74
N ALA A 65 -10.58 -12.83 5.64
CA ALA A 65 -9.35 -13.57 5.43
C ALA A 65 -9.44 -14.44 4.15
N GLY A 66 -8.49 -14.24 3.23
CA GLY A 66 -8.45 -14.88 1.92
C GLY A 66 -9.11 -14.08 0.79
N ASP A 67 -9.88 -13.04 1.10
CA ASP A 67 -10.48 -12.18 0.07
C ASP A 67 -9.41 -11.38 -0.66
N ILE A 68 -9.64 -11.17 -1.95
CA ILE A 68 -8.74 -10.44 -2.83
C ILE A 68 -9.49 -9.29 -3.49
N VAL A 69 -8.97 -8.08 -3.37
CA VAL A 69 -9.35 -6.95 -4.23
C VAL A 69 -8.33 -6.79 -5.34
N VAL A 70 -8.80 -6.83 -6.59
CA VAL A 70 -7.98 -6.58 -7.78
C VAL A 70 -8.38 -5.22 -8.36
N PHE A 71 -7.40 -4.39 -8.67
CA PHE A 71 -7.64 -3.05 -9.18
C PHE A 71 -6.54 -2.61 -10.17
N ASP A 72 -6.89 -1.68 -11.04
CA ASP A 72 -5.93 -0.95 -11.87
C ASP A 72 -5.03 -0.12 -10.96
N SER A 73 -3.71 -0.31 -11.02
CA SER A 73 -2.77 0.35 -10.11
C SER A 73 -2.74 1.87 -10.22
N ARG A 74 -3.40 2.47 -11.23
CA ARG A 74 -3.59 3.92 -11.36
C ARG A 74 -4.78 4.44 -10.56
N GLY A 75 -5.68 3.57 -10.13
CA GLY A 75 -6.82 3.95 -9.29
C GLY A 75 -6.32 4.53 -7.96
N LEU A 76 -6.83 5.71 -7.60
CA LEU A 76 -6.55 6.34 -6.32
C LEU A 76 -7.10 5.47 -5.18
N HIS A 77 -6.21 5.16 -4.25
CA HIS A 77 -6.51 4.38 -3.06
C HIS A 77 -5.62 4.80 -1.89
N ALA A 78 -6.08 4.60 -0.67
CA ALA A 78 -5.32 4.89 0.53
C ALA A 78 -5.76 3.98 1.68
N GLY A 79 -4.84 3.68 2.61
CA GLY A 79 -5.21 3.07 3.88
C GLY A 79 -6.00 4.07 4.75
N GLY A 80 -7.11 3.62 5.32
CA GLY A 80 -7.87 4.37 6.32
C GLY A 80 -7.12 4.51 7.64
N ALA A 81 -7.70 5.26 8.57
CA ALA A 81 -7.16 5.41 9.92
C ALA A 81 -7.27 4.08 10.69
N ASN A 82 -6.16 3.62 11.27
CA ASN A 82 -6.18 2.54 12.24
C ASN A 82 -6.51 3.15 13.61
N LEU A 83 -7.69 2.82 14.13
CA LEU A 83 -8.25 3.45 15.32
C LEU A 83 -7.61 2.87 16.58
N PHE A 84 -7.57 3.66 17.65
CA PHE A 84 -7.12 3.17 18.95
C PHE A 84 -8.08 2.11 19.51
N ASP A 85 -9.38 2.40 19.44
CA ASP A 85 -10.43 1.47 19.86
C ASP A 85 -10.82 0.55 18.69
N GLY A 86 -10.81 -0.76 18.93
CA GLY A 86 -11.12 -1.79 17.94
C GLY A 86 -10.12 -1.96 16.79
N GLY A 87 -9.12 -1.08 16.65
CA GLY A 87 -8.06 -1.22 15.66
C GLY A 87 -7.02 -2.28 16.05
N SER A 88 -6.20 -2.68 15.08
CA SER A 88 -5.21 -3.74 15.25
C SER A 88 -4.16 -3.71 14.13
N THR A 89 -3.16 -4.58 14.21
CA THR A 89 -2.23 -4.81 13.10
C THR A 89 -3.01 -5.26 11.86
N ARG A 90 -2.85 -4.52 10.76
CA ARG A 90 -3.46 -4.80 9.46
C ARG A 90 -2.40 -5.25 8.47
N VAL A 91 -2.50 -6.48 7.99
CA VAL A 91 -1.56 -7.10 7.06
C VAL A 91 -2.28 -7.41 5.74
N LEU A 92 -1.68 -6.97 4.64
CA LEU A 92 -2.09 -7.31 3.28
C LEU A 92 -0.91 -7.93 2.56
N PHE A 93 -1.13 -9.06 1.90
CA PHE A 93 -0.19 -9.56 0.90
C PHE A 93 -0.58 -8.98 -0.44
N TYR A 94 0.32 -8.23 -1.07
CA TYR A 94 0.07 -7.68 -2.38
C TYR A 94 1.05 -8.20 -3.42
N PHE A 95 0.52 -8.36 -4.62
CA PHE A 95 1.30 -8.65 -5.81
C PHE A 95 0.70 -7.90 -6.99
N SER A 96 1.52 -7.62 -7.99
CA SER A 96 1.10 -6.92 -9.20
C SER A 96 1.49 -7.74 -10.42
N PHE A 97 0.67 -7.66 -11.45
CA PHE A 97 0.91 -8.33 -12.71
C PHE A 97 0.57 -7.38 -13.86
N THR A 98 1.37 -7.47 -14.92
CA THR A 98 1.20 -6.63 -16.11
C THR A 98 0.19 -7.26 -17.07
N CYS A 99 -0.56 -6.42 -17.77
CA CYS A 99 -1.44 -6.87 -18.84
C CYS A 99 -0.62 -7.09 -20.13
N PRO A 100 -0.55 -8.32 -20.70
CA PRO A 100 0.22 -8.57 -21.92
C PRO A 100 -0.23 -7.73 -23.12
N ALA A 101 -1.52 -7.37 -23.19
CA ALA A 101 -2.06 -6.55 -24.26
C ALA A 101 -1.51 -5.12 -24.23
N ALA A 102 -1.43 -4.51 -23.03
CA ALA A 102 -0.85 -3.19 -22.83
C ALA A 102 0.67 -3.18 -23.10
N LEU A 103 1.35 -4.31 -22.89
CA LEU A 103 2.75 -4.49 -23.26
C LEU A 103 2.99 -4.56 -24.77
N LYS A 104 1.99 -4.55 -25.65
CA LYS A 104 2.29 -4.51 -27.10
C LYS A 104 2.74 -3.12 -27.58
N ASN A 105 2.23 -2.08 -26.93
CA ASN A 105 2.41 -0.68 -27.32
C ASN A 105 3.10 0.18 -26.24
N SER A 106 3.31 -0.36 -25.02
CA SER A 106 3.91 0.39 -23.92
C SER A 106 5.45 0.38 -23.98
N PRO A 107 6.13 1.52 -23.69
CA PRO A 107 7.58 1.57 -23.51
C PRO A 107 8.08 0.72 -22.34
N LEU A 108 7.18 0.20 -21.47
CA LEU A 108 7.50 -0.78 -20.44
C LEU A 108 7.84 -2.18 -20.99
N ARG A 109 7.82 -2.37 -22.33
CA ARG A 109 8.21 -3.60 -23.04
C ARG A 109 9.59 -4.15 -22.70
N SER A 110 10.53 -3.29 -22.33
CA SER A 110 11.92 -3.70 -22.09
C SER A 110 12.28 -3.61 -20.61
N GLY A 111 12.13 -4.72 -19.89
CA GLY A 111 12.94 -4.98 -18.69
C GLY A 111 12.38 -4.56 -17.33
N HIS A 112 11.14 -4.08 -17.23
CA HIS A 112 10.51 -3.92 -15.89
C HIS A 112 10.02 -5.29 -15.37
N GLN A 113 10.96 -6.11 -14.88
CA GLN A 113 10.70 -7.35 -14.14
C GLN A 113 10.20 -7.05 -12.73
N GLY A 114 9.12 -6.28 -12.61
CA GLY A 114 8.67 -5.75 -11.32
C GLY A 114 9.70 -4.82 -10.69
N ASP A 115 9.27 -4.05 -9.71
CA ASP A 115 10.22 -3.34 -8.86
C ASP A 115 10.80 -4.36 -7.87
N MET A 116 12.00 -4.88 -8.16
CA MET A 116 12.69 -5.82 -7.26
C MET A 116 12.93 -5.23 -5.87
N ALA A 117 12.87 -3.89 -5.70
CA ALA A 117 12.89 -3.26 -4.37
C ALA A 117 11.63 -3.57 -3.55
N SER A 118 10.53 -3.99 -4.17
CA SER A 118 9.29 -4.37 -3.48
C SER A 118 9.37 -5.75 -2.81
N MET A 119 10.36 -6.59 -3.17
CA MET A 119 10.66 -7.83 -2.44
C MET A 119 11.84 -7.63 -1.51
N ARG A 120 11.69 -8.01 -0.24
CA ARG A 120 12.84 -8.05 0.68
C ARG A 120 13.87 -9.06 0.17
N PRO A 121 15.18 -8.73 0.18
CA PRO A 121 16.23 -9.63 -0.33
C PRO A 121 16.21 -11.02 0.32
N SER A 122 15.84 -11.08 1.59
CA SER A 122 15.71 -12.30 2.37
C SER A 122 14.64 -13.28 1.86
N TYR A 123 13.57 -12.77 1.25
CA TYR A 123 12.52 -13.60 0.63
C TYR A 123 12.95 -14.17 -0.73
N ALA A 124 13.94 -13.56 -1.39
CA ALA A 124 14.51 -14.11 -2.61
C ALA A 124 15.44 -15.31 -2.36
N ALA A 125 16.02 -15.41 -1.15
CA ALA A 125 17.02 -16.42 -0.82
C ALA A 125 16.45 -17.76 -0.33
N LYS A 126 15.19 -17.80 0.12
CA LYS A 126 14.54 -19.01 0.65
C LYS A 126 13.07 -19.05 0.25
N PRO A 127 12.54 -20.23 -0.18
CA PRO A 127 11.10 -20.39 -0.37
C PRO A 127 10.35 -20.03 0.91
N ILE A 128 9.39 -19.11 0.79
CA ILE A 128 8.51 -18.69 1.88
C ILE A 128 7.06 -18.85 1.43
N THR A 129 6.22 -19.35 2.32
CA THR A 129 4.78 -19.49 2.09
C THR A 129 4.03 -18.28 2.61
N LEU A 130 2.84 -18.01 2.05
CA LEU A 130 1.97 -16.97 2.56
C LEU A 130 1.63 -17.20 4.04
N ASN A 131 1.41 -18.45 4.46
CA ASN A 131 1.16 -18.79 5.86
C ASN A 131 2.32 -18.40 6.80
N GLN A 132 3.57 -18.61 6.37
CA GLN A 132 4.74 -18.17 7.14
C GLN A 132 4.80 -16.65 7.27
N ILE A 133 4.53 -15.91 6.18
CA ILE A 133 4.47 -14.43 6.21
C ILE A 133 3.36 -13.97 7.15
N THR A 134 2.17 -14.55 7.03
CA THR A 134 1.01 -14.24 7.87
C THR A 134 1.32 -14.47 9.35
N ALA A 135 1.88 -15.63 9.71
CA ALA A 135 2.24 -15.96 11.08
C ALA A 135 3.27 -14.98 11.65
N SER A 136 4.29 -14.59 10.86
CA SER A 136 5.28 -13.61 11.29
C SER A 136 4.68 -12.21 11.50
N CYS A 137 3.81 -11.76 10.60
CA CYS A 137 3.23 -10.42 10.66
C CYS A 137 2.09 -10.29 11.70
N LEU A 138 1.36 -11.37 11.97
CA LEU A 138 0.25 -11.42 12.93
C LEU A 138 0.65 -11.92 14.31
N SER A 139 1.88 -12.42 14.47
CA SER A 139 2.40 -12.76 15.78
C SER A 139 2.24 -11.53 16.70
N PRO A 140 1.71 -11.69 17.92
CA PRO A 140 1.56 -10.60 18.86
C PRO A 140 2.88 -9.84 18.97
N TYR A 141 2.82 -8.52 18.89
CA TYR A 141 3.93 -7.65 19.29
C TYR A 141 4.21 -7.91 20.77
N LYS A 142 5.04 -8.91 21.08
CA LYS A 142 5.61 -9.05 22.42
C LYS A 142 6.55 -7.86 22.59
N GLU A 143 6.08 -6.86 23.33
CA GLU A 143 6.82 -5.68 23.80
C GLU A 143 7.70 -4.99 22.75
N HIS A 144 7.19 -3.98 22.04
CA HIS A 144 7.88 -2.86 21.36
C HIS A 144 9.27 -3.04 20.66
N ILE A 145 9.79 -4.26 20.52
CA ILE A 145 11.19 -4.60 20.19
C ILE A 145 11.22 -5.66 19.08
N TYR A 146 10.11 -6.38 18.86
CA TYR A 146 9.98 -7.36 17.79
C TYR A 146 9.45 -6.70 16.51
N ASP A 147 10.37 -6.27 15.65
CA ASP A 147 10.08 -6.13 14.23
C ASP A 147 10.20 -7.54 13.61
N PRO A 148 9.11 -8.14 13.09
CA PRO A 148 9.16 -9.47 12.47
C PRO A 148 10.05 -9.49 11.21
N PHE A 149 10.47 -8.32 10.75
CA PHE A 149 11.41 -8.13 9.66
C PHE A 149 12.81 -7.69 10.11
N ARG A 150 13.09 -7.69 11.43
CA ARG A 150 14.42 -7.39 11.98
C ARG A 150 15.42 -8.41 11.45
N GLY A 151 16.39 -7.93 10.66
CA GLY A 151 17.40 -8.79 9.99
C GLY A 151 17.03 -9.28 8.59
N GLN A 152 15.85 -8.92 8.07
CA GLN A 152 15.39 -9.28 6.72
C GLN A 152 15.73 -8.20 5.66
N GLY A 153 16.43 -7.13 6.06
CA GLY A 153 16.58 -5.88 5.30
C GLY A 153 15.29 -5.06 5.36
N ASP A 154 15.35 -3.72 5.42
CA ASP A 154 14.15 -2.85 5.54
C ASP A 154 13.26 -2.82 4.28
N GLY A 155 13.69 -3.50 3.21
CA GLY A 155 13.01 -3.49 1.91
C GLY A 155 13.18 -2.16 1.18
N LEU A 156 14.10 -1.31 1.64
CA LEU A 156 14.42 -0.05 1.01
C LEU A 156 15.72 -0.28 0.24
N GLY A 157 15.67 -0.08 -1.09
CA GLY A 157 16.90 0.14 -1.84
C GLY A 157 17.73 1.29 -1.20
N PRO A 158 19.00 1.46 -1.58
CA PRO A 158 19.92 2.39 -0.94
C PRO A 158 19.41 3.84 -0.80
N ASP A 159 18.40 4.24 -1.58
CA ASP A 159 17.81 5.59 -1.58
C ASP A 159 16.37 5.69 -1.01
N GLY A 160 15.85 4.65 -0.35
CA GLY A 160 14.46 4.59 0.11
C GLY A 160 14.13 5.54 1.26
N ALA A 161 13.63 6.73 0.93
CA ALA A 161 13.17 7.72 1.89
C ALA A 161 12.03 7.19 2.77
N ILE A 162 12.33 7.01 4.06
CA ILE A 162 11.31 6.75 5.06
C ILE A 162 10.36 7.95 5.19
N ILE A 163 9.16 7.83 4.61
CA ILE A 163 8.03 8.74 4.92
C ILE A 163 7.39 8.37 6.27
N SER A 164 7.55 7.13 6.77
CA SER A 164 6.88 6.67 8.01
C SER A 164 7.60 7.06 9.31
N ALA A 165 8.89 6.77 9.51
CA ALA A 165 9.64 7.11 10.72
C ALA A 165 9.80 8.62 10.97
N LYS A 166 10.05 9.44 9.93
CA LYS A 166 10.08 10.91 10.10
C LYS A 166 8.70 11.46 10.49
N ARG A 167 7.62 10.86 9.97
CA ARG A 167 6.23 11.27 10.27
C ARG A 167 5.73 10.72 11.61
N GLN A 168 6.15 9.52 12.02
CA GLN A 168 5.93 8.95 13.34
C GLN A 168 6.72 9.69 14.42
N LYS A 169 7.99 10.04 14.18
CA LYS A 169 8.78 10.90 15.08
C LYS A 169 8.11 12.27 15.26
N ARG A 170 7.74 12.94 14.16
CA ARG A 170 7.00 14.22 14.21
C ARG A 170 5.60 14.13 14.80
N TRP A 171 4.96 12.95 14.80
CA TRP A 171 3.67 12.74 15.46
C TRP A 171 3.87 12.52 16.96
N ARG A 172 4.89 11.74 17.37
CA ARG A 172 5.28 11.55 18.76
C ARG A 172 5.72 12.86 19.42
N GLU A 173 6.55 13.66 18.75
CA GLU A 173 6.98 14.97 19.24
C GLU A 173 5.82 15.96 19.39
N ARG A 174 4.78 15.87 18.55
CA ARG A 174 3.61 16.76 18.61
C ARG A 174 2.54 16.34 19.62
N ASN A 175 2.50 15.07 20.00
CA ASN A 175 1.44 14.52 20.84
C ASN A 175 1.97 13.86 22.13
N ALA A 176 3.26 14.00 22.43
CA ALA A 176 3.82 13.55 23.70
C ALA A 176 3.27 14.43 24.84
N PRO A 177 2.83 13.83 25.96
CA PRO A 177 2.46 14.60 27.14
C PRO A 177 3.68 15.39 27.66
N PRO A 178 3.47 16.56 28.29
CA PRO A 178 4.57 17.38 28.79
C PRO A 178 5.44 16.58 29.79
N GLY A 179 6.74 16.44 29.50
CA GLY A 179 7.74 15.88 30.42
C GLY A 179 8.32 14.50 30.06
N SER A 180 8.13 13.97 28.84
CA SER A 180 8.60 12.62 28.47
C SER A 180 9.75 12.56 27.43
N LEU A 181 10.68 13.52 27.44
CA LEU A 181 11.96 13.41 26.71
C LEU A 181 13.13 13.82 27.60
#